data_AF-A0A661NI29-F1
#
_entry.id   AF-A0A661NI29-F1
#
_cell.length_a   1.000
_cell.length_b   1.000
_cell.length_c   1.000
_cell.angle_alpha   90.00
_cell.angle_beta   90.00
_cell.angle_gamma   90.00
#
_symmetry.space_group_name_H-M   'P 1'
#
loop_
_entity.id
_entity.type
_entity.pdbx_description
1 polymer ?
#
loop_
_entity_poly.entity_id
_entity_poly.type
_entity_poly.pdbx_seq_one_letter_code
_entity_poly.pdbx_strand_id
1 'polypeptide(L)'
;MQEALSAVLAPDQARLVLDMALMFAQLGVVPEEASRARTFVTDSLRRALESYAGLDTAESVVEGLEPILVMMGSHIRTRSDEELTAEPAETPTPLLPPLPPLAVPAAQSRLILVSSLDRTSIQGIARQLFASARVRQIRNVFELLSAVEMNSGEAPVIVVDCSLPAVDPMTLATMLPEEVREAKVVLWGATQRQRDELEERAPIARFWVPCPSTTSHDQLADLLRDFL
;
A
#
# COMPACT_ATOMS: atom_id res chain seq x y z
N MET A 1 -9.57 10.22 -16.68
CA MET A 1 -8.35 9.89 -15.90
C MET A 1 -7.98 8.41 -15.99
N GLN A 2 -8.93 7.49 -15.77
CA GLN A 2 -8.70 6.05 -16.00
C GLN A 2 -8.32 5.73 -17.47
N GLU A 3 -8.97 6.39 -18.44
CA GLU A 3 -8.60 6.31 -19.87
C GLU A 3 -7.19 6.85 -20.18
N ALA A 4 -6.75 7.88 -19.44
CA ALA A 4 -5.44 8.47 -19.62
C ALA A 4 -4.32 7.58 -19.06
N LEU A 5 -4.58 6.89 -17.95
CA LEU A 5 -3.67 5.89 -17.38
C LEU A 5 -3.61 4.61 -18.21
N SER A 6 -4.72 4.18 -18.83
CA SER A 6 -4.73 3.01 -19.72
C SER A 6 -4.01 3.24 -21.07
N ALA A 7 -3.69 4.49 -21.40
CA ALA A 7 -2.87 4.81 -22.57
C ALA A 7 -1.37 4.58 -22.33
N VAL A 8 -0.94 4.55 -21.06
CA VAL A 8 0.48 4.47 -20.65
C VAL A 8 0.78 3.18 -19.88
N LEU A 9 -0.22 2.60 -19.22
CA LEU A 9 -0.11 1.38 -18.43
C LEU A 9 -1.16 0.35 -18.85
N ALA A 10 -0.87 -0.94 -18.64
CA ALA A 10 -1.86 -1.98 -18.83
C ALA A 10 -3.10 -1.72 -17.95
N PRO A 11 -4.32 -2.02 -18.42
CA PRO A 11 -5.57 -1.62 -17.75
C PRO A 11 -5.70 -2.14 -16.30
N ASP A 12 -5.14 -3.32 -16.01
CA ASP A 12 -5.14 -3.90 -14.67
C ASP A 12 -4.14 -3.19 -13.73
N GLN A 13 -3.02 -2.71 -14.27
CA GLN A 13 -2.00 -1.96 -13.53
C GLN A 13 -2.44 -0.51 -13.29
N ALA A 14 -3.09 0.11 -14.28
CA ALA A 14 -3.68 1.45 -14.17
C ALA A 14 -4.69 1.51 -13.03
N ARG A 15 -5.52 0.48 -12.88
CA ARG A 15 -6.54 0.40 -11.81
C ARG A 15 -5.92 0.25 -10.43
N LEU A 16 -4.87 -0.58 -10.32
CA LEU A 16 -4.14 -0.82 -9.09
C LEU A 16 -3.39 0.43 -8.61
N VAL A 17 -2.71 1.14 -9.53
CA VAL A 17 -2.04 2.41 -9.24
C VAL A 17 -3.04 3.49 -8.83
N LEU A 18 -4.20 3.55 -9.49
CA LEU A 18 -5.26 4.51 -9.14
C LEU A 18 -5.82 4.24 -7.74
N ASP A 19 -6.08 2.98 -7.39
CA ASP A 19 -6.55 2.60 -6.06
C ASP A 19 -5.52 2.96 -4.98
N MET A 20 -4.23 2.78 -5.26
CA MET A 20 -3.16 3.20 -4.34
C MET A 20 -3.06 4.73 -4.23
N ALA A 21 -3.18 5.47 -5.33
CA ALA A 21 -3.15 6.93 -5.31
C ALA A 21 -4.33 7.51 -4.53
N LEU A 22 -5.52 6.91 -4.66
CA LEU A 22 -6.71 7.26 -3.88
C LEU A 22 -6.52 6.97 -2.39
N MET A 23 -5.88 5.85 -2.05
CA MET A 23 -5.51 5.52 -0.68
C MET A 23 -4.54 6.55 -0.08
N PHE A 24 -3.50 6.94 -0.83
CA PHE A 24 -2.53 7.95 -0.38
C PHE A 24 -3.14 9.34 -0.20
N ALA A 25 -4.10 9.70 -1.04
CA ALA A 25 -4.84 10.95 -0.92
C ALA A 25 -5.94 10.92 0.15
N GLN A 26 -6.23 9.74 0.74
CA GLN A 26 -7.41 9.47 1.58
C GLN A 26 -8.73 9.86 0.90
N LEU A 27 -8.80 9.76 -0.43
CA LEU A 27 -9.98 10.10 -1.22
C LEU A 27 -10.69 8.82 -1.65
N GLY A 28 -12.01 8.78 -1.48
CA GLY A 28 -12.84 7.66 -1.94
C GLY A 28 -13.11 7.66 -3.44
N VAL A 29 -12.87 8.80 -4.11
CA VAL A 29 -13.08 9.01 -5.54
C VAL A 29 -12.09 10.03 -6.06
N VAL A 30 -11.76 9.93 -7.34
CA VAL A 30 -10.88 10.88 -8.02
C VAL A 30 -11.54 12.27 -7.97
N PRO A 31 -10.83 13.32 -7.50
CA PRO A 31 -11.39 14.66 -7.47
C PRO A 31 -11.63 15.18 -8.90
N GLU A 32 -12.86 15.62 -9.18
CA GLU A 32 -13.26 16.18 -10.48
C GLU A 32 -12.81 17.64 -10.67
N GLU A 33 -12.56 18.35 -9.57
CA GLU A 33 -12.06 19.73 -9.58
C GLU A 33 -10.62 19.79 -10.11
N ALA A 34 -10.38 20.58 -11.16
CA ALA A 34 -9.10 20.66 -11.86
C ALA A 34 -7.89 20.95 -10.95
N SER A 35 -8.06 21.82 -9.94
CA SER A 35 -6.99 22.15 -8.98
C SER A 35 -6.67 20.98 -8.06
N ARG A 36 -7.69 20.27 -7.55
CA ARG A 36 -7.50 19.08 -6.70
C ARG A 36 -7.01 17.88 -7.50
N ALA A 37 -7.43 17.74 -8.76
CA ALA A 37 -6.95 16.72 -9.69
C ALA A 37 -5.46 16.90 -10.01
N ARG A 38 -4.99 18.15 -10.16
CA ARG A 38 -3.56 18.43 -10.31
C ARG A 38 -2.76 18.02 -9.08
N THR A 39 -3.15 18.48 -7.88
CA THR A 39 -2.46 18.08 -6.63
C THR A 39 -2.48 16.57 -6.44
N PHE A 40 -3.59 15.91 -6.78
CA PHE A 40 -3.70 14.45 -6.74
C PHE A 40 -2.70 13.78 -7.69
N VAL A 41 -2.56 14.24 -8.94
CA VAL A 41 -1.64 13.65 -9.91
C VAL A 41 -0.18 13.92 -9.55
N THR A 42 0.16 15.17 -9.22
CA THR A 42 1.55 15.58 -8.98
C THR A 42 2.11 15.01 -7.67
N ASP A 43 1.25 14.70 -6.69
CA ASP A 43 1.68 14.28 -5.35
C ASP A 43 1.27 12.83 -5.03
N SER A 44 -0.02 12.51 -5.12
CA SER A 44 -0.56 11.19 -4.69
C SER A 44 -0.37 10.10 -5.75
N LEU A 45 -0.60 10.41 -7.02
CA LEU A 45 -0.38 9.49 -8.13
C LEU A 45 1.12 9.28 -8.38
N ARG A 46 1.92 10.34 -8.28
CA ARG A 46 3.38 10.24 -8.34
C ARG A 46 3.92 9.29 -7.28
N ARG A 47 3.56 9.47 -6.01
CA ARG A 47 3.94 8.55 -4.92
C ARG A 47 3.49 7.12 -5.16
N ALA A 48 2.27 6.91 -5.68
CA ALA A 48 1.77 5.58 -5.99
C ALA A 48 2.59 4.90 -7.11
N LEU A 49 2.97 5.66 -8.14
CA LEU A 49 3.81 5.19 -9.24
C LEU A 49 5.25 4.93 -8.79
N GLU A 50 5.83 5.82 -7.98
CA GLU A 50 7.17 5.66 -7.39
C GLU A 50 7.24 4.35 -6.58
N SER A 51 6.20 4.06 -5.80
CA SER A 51 6.12 2.83 -5.00
C SER A 51 5.90 1.56 -5.82
N TYR A 52 5.31 1.67 -7.02
CA TYR A 52 4.95 0.50 -7.84
C TYR A 52 5.97 0.17 -8.93
N ALA A 53 6.47 1.19 -9.64
CA ALA A 53 7.26 1.03 -10.87
C ALA A 53 8.59 1.79 -10.84
N GLY A 54 8.93 2.43 -9.72
CA GLY A 54 10.16 3.22 -9.55
C GLY A 54 10.04 4.67 -10.03
N LEU A 55 11.00 5.49 -9.62
CA LEU A 55 11.02 6.95 -9.81
C LEU A 55 10.96 7.37 -11.29
N ASP A 56 11.73 6.70 -12.15
CA ASP A 56 11.84 7.04 -13.58
C ASP A 56 10.52 6.81 -14.34
N THR A 57 9.79 5.76 -13.97
CA THR A 57 8.46 5.46 -14.54
C THR A 57 7.42 6.45 -14.01
N ALA A 58 7.53 6.87 -12.75
CA ALA A 58 6.63 7.84 -12.15
C ALA A 58 6.75 9.22 -12.79
N GLU A 59 7.98 9.71 -13.04
CA GLU A 59 8.18 10.98 -13.75
C GLU A 59 7.65 10.92 -15.18
N SER A 60 7.97 9.87 -15.94
CA SER A 60 7.50 9.72 -17.33
C SER A 60 5.96 9.71 -17.44
N VAL A 61 5.28 9.07 -16.49
CA VAL A 61 3.80 9.02 -16.48
C VAL A 61 3.20 10.36 -16.03
N VAL A 62 3.81 11.06 -15.06
CA VAL A 62 3.35 12.38 -14.62
C VAL A 62 3.53 13.42 -15.73
N GLU A 63 4.69 13.43 -16.41
CA GLU A 63 4.93 14.29 -17.59
C GLU A 63 3.96 13.98 -18.73
N GLY A 64 3.65 12.70 -18.98
CA GLY A 64 2.66 12.30 -19.98
C GLY A 64 1.21 12.70 -19.66
N LEU A 65 0.90 12.95 -18.38
CA LEU A 65 -0.44 13.36 -17.91
C LEU A 65 -0.61 14.88 -17.82
N GLU A 66 0.47 15.68 -17.81
CA GLU A 66 0.40 17.15 -17.81
C GLU A 66 -0.44 17.74 -18.95
N PRO A 67 -0.31 17.28 -20.22
CA PRO A 67 -1.11 17.82 -21.33
C PRO A 67 -2.62 17.60 -21.15
N ILE A 68 -2.99 16.46 -20.55
CA ILE A 68 -4.39 16.07 -20.33
C ILE A 68 -4.98 16.89 -19.17
N LEU A 69 -4.20 17.16 -18.12
CA LEU A 69 -4.57 18.04 -17.01
C LEU A 69 -4.71 19.52 -17.43
N VAL A 70 -3.95 19.96 -18.42
CA VAL A 70 -4.11 21.28 -19.06
C VAL A 70 -5.40 21.33 -19.89
N MET A 71 -5.74 20.28 -20.63
CA MET A 71 -6.99 20.23 -21.39
C MET A 71 -8.24 20.15 -20.48
N MET A 72 -8.20 19.40 -19.38
CA MET A 72 -9.30 19.37 -18.39
C MET A 72 -9.55 20.75 -17.75
N GLY A 73 -8.50 21.51 -17.45
CA GLY A 73 -8.62 22.89 -16.96
C GLY A 73 -9.13 23.88 -18.03
N SER A 74 -9.01 23.52 -19.31
CA SER A 74 -9.41 24.36 -20.44
C SER A 74 -10.91 24.25 -20.77
N HIS A 75 -11.61 23.23 -20.26
CA HIS A 75 -13.06 23.10 -20.42
C HIS A 75 -13.90 23.91 -19.42
N ILE A 76 -13.26 24.63 -18.48
CA ILE A 76 -13.92 25.68 -17.68
C ILE A 76 -13.56 27.04 -18.28
N ARG A 77 -13.88 27.23 -19.56
CA ARG A 77 -14.00 28.55 -20.18
C ARG A 77 -15.21 28.59 -21.07
N THR A 78 -16.39 28.67 -20.47
CA THR A 78 -17.43 29.53 -21.03
C THR A 78 -18.41 29.97 -19.95
N ARG A 79 -18.39 31.29 -19.73
CA ARG A 79 -19.54 32.14 -19.41
C ARG A 79 -19.96 32.21 -17.93
N SER A 80 -19.34 33.16 -17.24
CA SER A 80 -20.05 34.27 -16.57
C SER A 80 -19.04 35.36 -16.22
N ASP A 81 -18.69 36.16 -17.23
CA ASP A 81 -18.31 37.56 -17.01
C ASP A 81 -19.60 38.36 -17.14
N GLU A 82 -20.16 38.78 -16.00
CA GLU A 82 -20.85 40.06 -15.86
C GLU A 82 -20.97 40.36 -14.36
N GLU A 83 -19.98 41.11 -13.88
CA GLU A 83 -20.18 42.36 -13.15
C GLU A 83 -21.06 42.32 -11.89
N LEU A 84 -20.43 42.33 -10.71
CA LEU A 84 -20.83 43.25 -9.64
C LEU A 84 -19.66 43.51 -8.68
N THR A 85 -19.09 44.68 -8.87
CA THR A 85 -18.48 45.58 -7.88
C THR A 85 -18.82 45.25 -6.41
N ALA A 86 -17.79 44.97 -5.61
CA ALA A 86 -17.58 45.54 -4.27
C ALA A 86 -16.29 44.96 -3.62
N GLU A 87 -15.22 45.75 -3.59
CA GLU A 87 -14.38 45.83 -2.39
C GLU A 87 -15.25 46.41 -1.25
N PRO A 88 -15.06 46.07 0.05
CA PRO A 88 -13.75 46.14 0.71
C PRO A 88 -13.49 45.18 1.89
N ALA A 89 -12.27 45.33 2.43
CA ALA A 89 -11.83 45.08 3.81
C ALA A 89 -11.11 43.76 4.09
N GLU A 90 -9.78 43.85 3.95
CA GLU A 90 -8.77 43.09 4.68
C GLU A 90 -9.19 42.90 6.15
N THR A 91 -9.36 41.65 6.56
CA THR A 91 -9.29 41.27 7.97
C THR A 91 -7.93 40.60 8.17
N PRO A 92 -7.05 41.10 9.05
CA PRO A 92 -5.74 40.52 9.25
C PRO A 92 -5.90 39.17 9.96
N THR A 93 -5.76 38.08 9.21
CA THR A 93 -5.63 36.74 9.78
C THR A 93 -4.37 36.73 10.64
N PRO A 94 -4.45 36.37 11.93
CA PRO A 94 -3.25 36.29 12.77
C PRO A 94 -2.31 35.24 12.16
N LEU A 95 -1.05 35.64 11.95
CA LEU A 95 0.06 34.76 11.61
C LEU A 95 0.17 33.67 12.69
N LEU A 96 -0.47 32.53 12.45
CA LEU A 96 -0.13 31.31 13.17
C LEU A 96 1.32 30.98 12.82
N PRO A 97 2.19 30.69 13.80
CA PRO A 97 3.50 30.16 13.49
C PRO A 97 3.30 28.88 12.66
N PRO A 98 4.19 28.60 11.68
CA PRO A 98 4.13 27.33 10.97
C PRO A 98 4.14 26.23 12.01
N LEU A 99 3.06 25.45 12.06
CA LEU A 99 3.05 24.20 12.81
C LEU A 99 4.30 23.44 12.34
N PRO A 100 5.15 22.95 13.27
CA PRO A 100 6.22 22.07 12.86
C PRO A 100 5.59 20.96 12.01
N PRO A 101 6.24 20.53 10.91
CA PRO A 101 5.75 19.34 10.20
C PRO A 101 5.51 18.29 11.28
N LEU A 102 4.32 17.68 11.31
CA LEU A 102 4.13 16.47 12.09
C LEU A 102 5.25 15.56 11.60
N ALA A 103 6.33 15.49 12.38
CA ALA A 103 7.31 14.46 12.27
C ALA A 103 6.52 13.21 12.63
N VAL A 104 5.89 12.60 11.62
CA VAL A 104 5.65 11.18 11.64
C VAL A 104 7.03 10.64 11.99
N PRO A 105 7.23 10.06 13.18
CA PRO A 105 8.54 9.55 13.50
C PRO A 105 8.87 8.59 12.36
N ALA A 106 10.00 8.82 11.69
CA ALA A 106 10.68 7.78 10.93
C ALA A 106 11.18 6.74 11.95
N ALA A 107 10.26 6.17 12.71
CA ALA A 107 10.49 5.03 13.55
C ALA A 107 10.52 3.84 12.60
N GLN A 108 11.52 2.99 12.79
CA GLN A 108 11.78 1.76 12.06
C GLN A 108 10.60 0.80 12.25
N SER A 109 9.48 1.08 11.59
CA SER A 109 8.26 0.30 11.65
C SER A 109 8.55 -1.01 10.92
N ARG A 110 8.69 -2.10 11.66
CA ARG A 110 8.97 -3.41 11.09
C ARG A 110 8.01 -3.74 9.94
N LEU A 111 8.56 -4.36 8.91
CA LEU A 111 7.82 -4.82 7.76
C LEU A 111 7.06 -6.12 8.06
N ILE A 112 5.74 -6.09 7.86
CA ILE A 112 4.88 -7.27 7.88
C ILE A 112 4.40 -7.55 6.46
N LEU A 113 4.73 -8.74 5.95
CA LEU A 113 4.31 -9.22 4.64
C LEU A 113 3.16 -10.20 4.80
N VAL A 114 2.00 -9.91 4.24
CA VAL A 114 0.81 -10.75 4.39
C VAL A 114 0.44 -11.38 3.05
N SER A 115 0.49 -12.70 3.00
CA SER A 115 0.02 -13.50 1.87
C SER A 115 -1.39 -14.01 2.14
N SER A 116 -2.38 -13.23 1.69
CA SER A 116 -3.81 -13.58 1.75
C SER A 116 -4.55 -12.94 0.59
N LEU A 117 -5.60 -13.58 0.09
CA LEU A 117 -6.53 -12.98 -0.87
C LEU A 117 -7.69 -12.25 -0.16
N ASP A 118 -7.84 -12.39 1.16
CA ASP A 118 -8.87 -11.68 1.94
C ASP A 118 -8.46 -10.24 2.23
N ARG A 119 -8.91 -9.34 1.36
CA ARG A 119 -8.65 -7.90 1.47
C ARG A 119 -9.22 -7.28 2.75
N THR A 120 -10.31 -7.83 3.28
CA THR A 120 -10.98 -7.26 4.46
C THR A 120 -10.11 -7.45 5.69
N SER A 121 -9.60 -8.67 5.88
CA SER A 121 -8.71 -8.98 7.00
C SER A 121 -7.37 -8.24 6.89
N ILE A 122 -6.80 -8.12 5.68
CA ILE A 122 -5.58 -7.34 5.47
C ILE A 122 -5.78 -5.87 5.88
N GLN A 123 -6.89 -5.25 5.47
CA GLN A 123 -7.19 -3.88 5.85
C GLN A 123 -7.42 -3.73 7.36
N GLY A 124 -8.05 -4.72 8.01
CA GLY A 124 -8.22 -4.77 9.46
C GLY A 124 -6.87 -4.77 10.19
N ILE A 125 -5.97 -5.68 9.80
CA ILE A 125 -4.62 -5.80 10.37
C ILE A 125 -3.82 -4.52 10.14
N ALA A 126 -3.82 -3.99 8.91
CA ALA A 126 -3.10 -2.77 8.56
C ALA A 126 -3.55 -1.56 9.38
N ARG A 127 -4.86 -1.39 9.62
CA ARG A 127 -5.39 -0.30 10.45
C ARG A 127 -4.94 -0.41 11.91
N GLN A 128 -4.89 -1.62 12.46
CA GLN A 128 -4.50 -1.82 13.85
C GLN A 128 -3.00 -1.71 14.10
N LEU A 129 -2.19 -2.02 13.08
CA LEU A 129 -0.74 -1.98 13.17
C LEU A 129 -0.14 -0.70 12.58
N PHE A 130 -0.96 0.22 12.07
CA PHE A 130 -0.50 1.43 11.38
C PHE A 130 0.52 2.27 12.16
N ALA A 131 0.40 2.31 13.49
CA ALA A 131 1.31 3.07 14.35
C ALA A 131 2.65 2.36 14.61
N SER A 132 2.74 1.05 14.39
CA SER A 132 3.86 0.21 14.84
C SER A 132 4.53 -0.58 13.72
N ALA A 133 3.85 -0.83 12.60
CA ALA A 133 4.34 -1.68 11.51
C ALA A 133 3.85 -1.24 10.13
N ARG A 134 4.62 -1.62 9.10
CA ARG A 134 4.21 -1.49 7.70
C ARG A 134 3.64 -2.81 7.22
N VAL A 135 2.33 -2.86 7.03
CA VAL A 135 1.66 -4.05 6.51
C VAL A 135 1.56 -3.97 4.99
N ARG A 136 2.10 -4.98 4.29
CA ARG A 136 2.07 -5.08 2.83
C ARG A 136 1.50 -6.41 2.40
N GLN A 137 0.49 -6.37 1.53
CA GLN A 137 -0.03 -7.58 0.89
C GLN A 137 0.99 -8.08 -0.14
N ILE A 138 1.19 -9.40 -0.18
CA ILE A 138 2.00 -10.10 -1.17
C ILE A 138 1.10 -11.07 -1.94
N ARG A 139 1.12 -10.97 -3.27
CA ARG A 139 0.25 -11.76 -4.14
C ARG A 139 0.92 -12.94 -4.81
N ASN A 140 2.25 -12.94 -4.84
CA ASN A 140 3.05 -13.99 -5.46
C ASN A 140 4.42 -14.04 -4.79
N VAL A 141 5.17 -15.10 -5.05
CA VAL A 141 6.51 -15.30 -4.46
C VAL A 141 7.49 -14.21 -4.91
N PHE A 142 7.41 -13.73 -6.15
CA PHE A 142 8.32 -12.68 -6.62
C PHE A 142 8.17 -11.38 -5.83
N GLU A 143 6.93 -10.95 -5.56
CA GLU A 143 6.65 -9.81 -4.70
C GLU A 143 7.20 -10.01 -3.28
N LEU A 144 7.20 -11.24 -2.76
CA LEU A 144 7.82 -11.56 -1.46
C LEU A 144 9.32 -11.33 -1.52
N LEU A 145 9.98 -11.94 -2.51
CA LEU A 145 11.43 -11.88 -2.70
C LEU A 145 11.89 -10.43 -2.88
N SER A 146 11.23 -9.68 -3.77
CA SER A 146 11.53 -8.26 -3.95
C SER A 146 11.27 -7.44 -2.68
N ALA A 147 10.25 -7.80 -1.87
CA ALA A 147 10.03 -7.12 -0.58
C ALA A 147 11.23 -7.31 0.36
N VAL A 148 11.71 -8.54 0.48
CA VAL A 148 12.84 -8.89 1.34
C VAL A 148 14.09 -8.18 0.85
N GLU A 149 14.40 -8.26 -0.44
CA GLU A 149 15.58 -7.64 -1.03
C GLU A 149 15.61 -6.12 -0.82
N MET A 150 14.49 -5.44 -1.08
CA MET A 150 14.36 -3.99 -0.90
C MET A 150 14.45 -3.54 0.56
N ASN A 151 14.27 -4.46 1.51
CA ASN A 151 14.37 -4.19 2.95
C ASN A 151 15.48 -5.05 3.58
N SER A 152 16.52 -5.35 2.80
CA SER A 152 17.69 -6.10 3.27
C SER A 152 18.35 -5.37 4.45
N GLY A 153 18.30 -6.01 5.63
CA GLY A 153 18.72 -5.42 6.90
C GLY A 153 17.64 -5.43 7.99
N GLU A 154 16.37 -5.62 7.62
CA GLU A 154 15.27 -5.87 8.56
C GLU A 154 14.76 -7.30 8.37
N ALA A 155 14.64 -8.08 9.45
CA ALA A 155 13.99 -9.39 9.39
C ALA A 155 12.46 -9.19 9.36
N PRO A 156 11.78 -9.44 8.21
CA PRO A 156 10.35 -9.20 8.12
C PRO A 156 9.58 -10.26 8.90
N VAL A 157 8.35 -9.92 9.27
CA VAL A 157 7.37 -10.92 9.73
C VAL A 157 6.50 -11.29 8.54
N ILE A 158 6.46 -12.56 8.18
CA ILE A 158 5.71 -13.07 7.04
C ILE A 158 4.47 -13.80 7.56
N VAL A 159 3.29 -13.32 7.22
CA VAL A 159 2.02 -13.94 7.56
C VAL A 159 1.50 -14.67 6.32
N VAL A 160 1.23 -15.96 6.45
CA VAL A 160 0.67 -16.78 5.37
C VAL A 160 -0.72 -17.23 5.80
N ASP A 161 -1.73 -16.78 5.07
CA ASP A 161 -3.11 -17.24 5.24
C ASP A 161 -3.26 -18.59 4.54
N CYS A 162 -3.47 -19.65 5.31
CA CYS A 162 -3.67 -21.01 4.79
C CYS A 162 -5.13 -21.32 4.43
N SER A 163 -6.07 -20.43 4.74
CA SER A 163 -7.48 -20.56 4.36
C SER A 163 -7.74 -19.97 2.98
N LEU A 164 -7.17 -18.80 2.69
CA LEU A 164 -7.25 -18.15 1.39
C LEU A 164 -5.89 -17.60 0.93
N PRO A 165 -4.90 -18.50 0.69
CA PRO A 165 -3.53 -18.12 0.36
C PRO A 165 -3.46 -17.37 -0.97
N ALA A 166 -2.73 -16.25 -0.97
CA ALA A 166 -2.28 -15.65 -2.22
C ALA A 166 -1.00 -16.36 -2.74
N VAL A 167 -0.16 -16.84 -1.82
CA VAL A 167 1.00 -17.68 -2.07
C VAL A 167 0.80 -18.97 -1.30
N ASP A 168 0.92 -20.10 -2.01
CA ASP A 168 0.83 -21.41 -1.40
C ASP A 168 1.94 -21.62 -0.35
N PRO A 169 1.63 -22.07 0.88
CA PRO A 169 2.61 -22.25 1.96
C PRO A 169 3.75 -23.21 1.61
N MET A 170 3.49 -24.26 0.82
CA MET A 170 4.52 -25.22 0.38
C MET A 170 5.51 -24.57 -0.58
N THR A 171 4.99 -23.77 -1.51
CA THR A 171 5.79 -22.98 -2.44
C THR A 171 6.69 -22.01 -1.67
N LEU A 172 6.12 -21.33 -0.67
CA LEU A 172 6.88 -20.43 0.20
C LEU A 172 7.97 -21.18 0.97
N ALA A 173 7.67 -22.36 1.53
CA ALA A 173 8.65 -23.17 2.27
C ALA A 173 9.80 -23.68 1.40
N THR A 174 9.53 -23.93 0.12
CA THR A 174 10.52 -24.46 -0.84
C THR A 174 11.39 -23.34 -1.43
N MET A 175 10.80 -22.17 -1.64
CA MET A 175 11.45 -21.05 -2.34
C MET A 175 12.00 -19.98 -1.41
N LEU A 176 11.78 -20.08 -0.10
CA LEU A 176 12.26 -19.08 0.85
C LEU A 176 13.80 -18.99 0.77
N PRO A 177 14.35 -17.81 0.46
CA PRO A 177 15.80 -17.59 0.47
C PRO A 177 16.37 -17.80 1.87
N GLU A 178 17.67 -18.11 1.97
CA GLU A 178 18.32 -18.24 3.28
C GLU A 178 18.29 -16.93 4.08
N GLU A 179 18.29 -15.79 3.39
CA GLU A 179 18.16 -14.44 3.96
C GLU A 179 16.82 -14.26 4.71
N VAL A 180 15.82 -15.08 4.38
CA VAL A 180 14.48 -15.08 4.98
C VAL A 180 14.36 -16.17 6.04
N ARG A 181 15.39 -16.97 6.33
CA ARG A 181 15.36 -17.95 7.44
C ARG A 181 15.26 -17.29 8.80
N GLU A 182 15.79 -16.08 8.93
CA GLU A 182 15.64 -15.29 10.16
C GLU A 182 14.29 -14.58 10.24
N ALA A 183 13.52 -14.55 9.14
CA ALA A 183 12.17 -14.02 9.14
C ALA A 183 11.24 -14.92 9.96
N LYS A 184 10.38 -14.30 10.76
CA LYS A 184 9.34 -15.01 11.48
C LYS A 184 8.18 -15.27 10.53
N VAL A 185 7.91 -16.53 10.24
CA VAL A 185 6.75 -16.93 9.43
C VAL A 185 5.61 -17.34 10.36
N VAL A 186 4.43 -16.74 10.19
CA VAL A 186 3.20 -17.02 10.92
C VAL A 186 2.21 -17.70 9.97
N LEU A 187 1.81 -18.93 10.30
CA LEU A 187 0.83 -19.72 9.56
C LEU A 187 -0.57 -19.43 10.11
N TRP A 188 -1.28 -18.48 9.51
CA TRP A 188 -2.63 -18.11 9.90
C TRP A 188 -3.65 -19.03 9.24
N GLY A 189 -4.47 -19.69 10.05
CA GLY A 189 -5.54 -20.54 9.55
C GLY A 189 -5.13 -21.93 9.11
N ALA A 190 -3.88 -22.35 9.38
CA ALA A 190 -3.44 -23.70 9.07
C ALA A 190 -4.12 -24.74 9.98
N THR A 191 -4.73 -25.76 9.36
CA THR A 191 -5.17 -26.97 10.08
C THR A 191 -3.96 -27.79 10.54
N GLN A 192 -4.13 -28.64 11.57
CA GLN A 192 -3.05 -29.53 12.03
C GLN A 192 -2.49 -30.39 10.89
N ARG A 193 -3.39 -30.98 10.08
CA ARG A 193 -3.01 -31.79 8.92
C ARG A 193 -2.13 -31.03 7.93
N GLN A 194 -2.49 -29.80 7.58
CA GLN A 194 -1.69 -28.98 6.66
C GLN A 194 -0.31 -28.68 7.24
N ARG A 195 -0.20 -28.47 8.56
CA ARG A 195 1.09 -28.27 9.22
C ARG A 195 1.96 -29.51 9.17
N ASP A 196 1.39 -30.68 9.47
CA ASP A 196 2.11 -31.95 9.44
C ASP A 196 2.62 -32.24 8.01
N GLU A 197 1.77 -32.06 6.99
CA GLU A 197 2.14 -32.23 5.58
C GLU A 197 3.23 -31.22 5.13
N LEU A 198 3.20 -30.00 5.66
CA LEU A 198 4.18 -28.96 5.36
C LEU A 198 5.54 -29.25 6.02
N GLU A 199 5.54 -29.67 7.29
CA GLU A 199 6.75 -30.02 8.02
C GLU A 199 7.44 -31.27 7.44
N GLU A 200 6.67 -32.28 7.04
CA GLU A 200 7.18 -33.51 6.41
C GLU A 200 7.93 -33.20 5.10
N ARG A 201 7.38 -32.30 4.29
CA ARG A 201 7.90 -31.99 2.95
C ARG A 201 8.93 -30.85 2.95
N ALA A 202 8.85 -29.94 3.91
CA ALA A 202 9.74 -28.82 4.07
C ALA A 202 10.13 -28.63 5.55
N PRO A 203 11.24 -29.24 6.01
CA PRO A 203 11.65 -29.21 7.42
C PRO A 203 11.92 -27.81 7.99
N ILE A 204 11.99 -26.77 7.16
CA ILE A 204 12.06 -25.38 7.61
C ILE A 204 10.75 -24.91 8.26
N ALA A 205 9.62 -25.48 7.87
CA ALA A 205 8.29 -25.09 8.35
C ALA A 205 8.05 -25.41 9.83
N ARG A 206 8.86 -26.30 10.43
CA ARG A 206 8.83 -26.58 11.89
C ARG A 206 9.11 -25.34 12.75
N PHE A 207 9.78 -24.34 12.18
CA PHE A 207 10.12 -23.09 12.87
C PHE A 207 9.04 -22.01 12.69
N TRP A 208 7.99 -22.31 11.92
CA TRP A 208 6.93 -21.34 11.65
C TRP A 208 5.91 -21.34 12.78
N VAL A 209 5.42 -20.15 13.13
CA VAL A 209 4.51 -19.94 14.26
C VAL A 209 3.09 -20.29 13.82
N PRO A 210 2.46 -21.33 14.40
CA PRO A 210 1.09 -21.66 14.07
C PRO A 210 0.12 -20.64 14.67
N CYS A 211 -0.84 -20.19 13.87
CA CYS A 211 -1.95 -19.36 14.30
C CYS A 211 -3.27 -20.04 13.91
N PRO A 212 -4.14 -20.42 14.86
CA PRO A 212 -5.38 -21.16 14.59
C PRO A 212 -6.31 -20.45 13.60
N SER A 213 -7.14 -21.22 12.87
CA SER A 213 -8.15 -20.70 11.94
C SER A 213 -9.32 -19.98 12.58
N THR A 214 -9.51 -20.17 13.88
CA THR A 214 -10.50 -19.42 14.67
C THR A 214 -10.01 -18.03 15.07
N THR A 215 -8.75 -17.70 14.79
CA THR A 215 -8.14 -16.42 15.19
C THR A 215 -8.69 -15.31 14.32
N SER A 216 -9.35 -14.33 14.94
CA SER A 216 -9.81 -13.13 14.23
C SER A 216 -8.64 -12.26 13.78
N HIS A 217 -8.86 -11.35 12.83
CA HIS A 217 -7.82 -10.42 12.41
C HIS A 217 -7.34 -9.50 13.55
N ASP A 218 -8.18 -9.23 14.56
CA ASP A 218 -7.79 -8.48 15.77
C ASP A 218 -6.76 -9.25 16.60
N GLN A 219 -7.04 -10.52 16.86
CA GLN A 219 -6.15 -11.40 17.63
C GLN A 219 -4.85 -11.67 16.88
N LEU A 220 -4.92 -11.77 15.56
CA LEU A 220 -3.72 -11.87 14.71
C LEU A 220 -2.89 -10.58 14.79
N ALA A 221 -3.51 -9.41 14.76
CA ALA A 221 -2.79 -8.15 14.93
C ALA A 221 -2.11 -8.06 16.30
N ASP A 222 -2.77 -8.48 17.38
CA ASP A 222 -2.16 -8.55 18.71
C ASP A 222 -0.95 -9.50 18.75
N LEU A 223 -1.07 -10.70 18.17
CA LEU A 223 0.06 -11.63 18.03
C LEU A 223 1.22 -11.02 17.24
N LEU A 224 0.91 -10.27 16.18
CA LEU A 224 1.94 -9.61 15.36
C LEU A 224 2.68 -8.51 16.12
N ARG A 225 2.06 -7.86 17.11
CA ARG A 225 2.74 -6.88 17.97
C ARG A 225 3.84 -7.48 18.81
N ASP A 226 3.73 -8.76 19.21
CA ASP A 226 4.81 -9.45 19.93
C ASP A 226 6.06 -9.66 19.06
N PHE A 227 5.94 -9.43 17.75
CA PHE A 227 7.01 -9.52 16.77
C PHE A 227 7.45 -8.15 16.24
N LEU A 228 7.00 -7.03 16.81
CA LEU A 228 7.43 -5.67 16.51
C LEU A 228 8.46 -5.20 17.53
#